data_AF-A0A3B0MPK1-F1
#
_entry.id   AF-A0A3B0MPK1-F1
#
_cell.length_a   1.000
_cell.length_b   1.000
_cell.length_c   1.000
_cell.angle_alpha   90.00
_cell.angle_beta   90.00
_cell.angle_gamma   90.00
#
_symmetry.space_group_name_H-M   'P 1'
#
loop_
_entity.id
_entity.type
_entity.pdbx_description
1 polymer ?
#
loop_
_entity_poly.entity_id
_entity_poly.type
_entity_poly.pdbx_seq_one_letter_code
_entity_poly.pdbx_strand_id
1 'polypeptide(L)'
;MYNLILFVFIILGGKYSLPWRIKPAHNLSYTIHKIRGKEFNLNSEPNDSSEYKPKDIEQTEYDEEGWLMELNTKNVEDVFDLIRPQLSSDGGGINLCKIVDNEIYVKFTGSCVGCPYRSTTLKELIESNLVKFIKSPNENPITVKVVQEN
;
A
#
# COMPACT_ATOMS: atom_id res chain seq x y z
N MET A 1 37.05 10.68 -55.70
CA MET A 1 36.41 9.49 -56.33
C MET A 1 35.91 8.52 -55.24
N TYR A 2 35.00 8.97 -54.36
CA TYR A 2 34.43 8.14 -53.27
C TYR A 2 32.89 8.24 -53.18
N ASN A 3 32.23 8.75 -54.22
CA ASN A 3 30.77 8.91 -54.27
C ASN A 3 30.04 7.83 -55.08
N LEU A 4 30.71 6.72 -55.44
CA LEU A 4 30.12 5.62 -56.22
C LEU A 4 29.97 4.31 -55.41
N ILE A 5 30.39 4.28 -54.14
CA ILE A 5 30.33 3.08 -53.27
C ILE A 5 29.02 3.00 -52.46
N LEU A 6 28.23 4.08 -52.39
CA LEU A 6 26.95 4.07 -51.67
C LEU A 6 25.75 3.54 -52.48
N PHE A 7 25.88 3.32 -53.79
CA PHE A 7 24.76 2.87 -54.63
C PHE A 7 24.68 1.35 -54.83
N VAL A 8 25.70 0.58 -54.46
CA VAL A 8 25.74 -0.88 -54.68
C VAL A 8 25.06 -1.68 -53.55
N PHE A 9 24.84 -1.08 -52.37
CA PHE A 9 24.15 -1.76 -51.26
C PHE A 9 22.62 -1.79 -51.36
N ILE A 10 22.01 -1.12 -52.34
CA ILE A 10 20.54 -1.04 -52.49
C ILE A 10 19.97 -2.12 -53.44
N ILE A 11 20.79 -2.76 -54.28
CA ILE A 11 20.29 -3.62 -55.38
C ILE A 11 20.44 -5.13 -55.12
N LEU A 12 21.20 -5.57 -54.11
CA LEU A 12 21.32 -7.01 -53.77
C LEU A 12 20.46 -7.39 -52.56
N GLY A 13 19.20 -7.69 -52.82
CA GLY A 13 18.58 -8.95 -52.41
C GLY A 13 18.80 -9.43 -50.97
N GLY A 14 18.51 -8.60 -49.97
CA GLY A 14 18.34 -9.04 -48.58
C GLY A 14 16.87 -9.19 -48.24
N LYS A 15 16.21 -10.25 -48.73
CA LYS A 15 14.92 -10.70 -48.18
C LYS A 15 15.16 -11.12 -46.72
N TYR A 16 15.19 -10.17 -45.79
CA TYR A 16 14.98 -10.47 -44.37
C TYR A 16 13.49 -10.74 -44.18
N SER A 17 13.04 -11.87 -44.73
CA SER A 17 11.90 -12.58 -44.19
C SER A 17 12.26 -12.85 -42.73
N LEU A 18 11.65 -12.11 -41.81
CA LEU A 18 11.61 -12.50 -40.41
C LEU A 18 10.50 -13.55 -40.31
N PRO A 19 10.81 -14.86 -40.28
CA PRO A 19 9.81 -15.83 -39.90
C PRO A 19 9.57 -15.62 -38.40
N TRP A 20 8.59 -14.79 -38.07
CA TRP A 20 7.87 -14.93 -36.81
C TRP A 20 7.17 -16.29 -36.86
N ARG A 21 7.93 -17.34 -36.55
CA ARG A 21 7.48 -18.72 -36.60
C ARG A 21 7.79 -19.44 -35.28
N ILE A 22 6.76 -19.38 -34.45
CA ILE A 22 6.29 -20.42 -33.54
C ILE A 22 7.04 -20.59 -32.20
N LYS A 23 6.27 -20.30 -31.14
CA LYS A 23 6.46 -20.65 -29.73
C LYS A 23 6.82 -22.13 -29.56
N PRO A 24 7.57 -22.51 -28.51
CA PRO A 24 6.91 -23.28 -27.46
C PRO A 24 7.40 -22.91 -26.05
N ALA A 25 6.45 -22.73 -25.14
CA ALA A 25 6.16 -23.70 -24.08
C ALA A 25 7.19 -23.63 -22.95
N HIS A 26 6.81 -22.87 -21.93
CA HIS A 26 7.17 -23.09 -20.55
C HIS A 26 7.32 -24.59 -20.25
N ASN A 27 8.49 -25.00 -19.77
CA ASN A 27 8.62 -26.24 -19.03
C ASN A 27 9.76 -26.07 -18.02
N LEU A 28 9.50 -25.31 -16.96
CA LEU A 28 10.29 -25.44 -15.74
C LEU A 28 9.68 -26.63 -15.00
N SER A 29 10.37 -27.77 -15.06
CA SER A 29 9.98 -29.01 -14.39
C SER A 29 10.20 -28.86 -12.89
N TYR A 30 9.17 -28.39 -12.18
CA TYR A 30 9.06 -28.61 -10.74
C TYR A 30 8.32 -29.94 -10.57
N THR A 31 9.01 -30.92 -9.99
CA THR A 31 8.41 -32.19 -9.59
C THR A 31 7.33 -31.92 -8.54
N ILE A 32 6.09 -31.72 -9.01
CA ILE A 32 4.89 -31.77 -8.18
C ILE A 32 4.80 -33.21 -7.65
N HIS A 33 5.13 -33.42 -6.38
CA HIS A 33 4.64 -34.59 -5.68
C HIS A 33 3.12 -34.57 -5.77
N LYS A 34 2.57 -35.64 -6.34
CA LYS A 34 1.17 -35.92 -6.59
C LYS A 34 0.34 -35.78 -5.31
N ILE A 35 -0.12 -34.57 -4.99
CA ILE A 35 -1.20 -34.37 -4.01
C ILE A 35 -2.49 -34.78 -4.73
N ARG A 36 -2.93 -35.96 -4.36
CA ARG A 36 -4.06 -36.69 -4.91
C ARG A 36 -5.36 -35.91 -4.69
N GLY A 37 -5.99 -35.54 -5.80
CA GLY A 37 -7.45 -35.48 -5.96
C GLY A 37 -8.16 -34.26 -5.39
N LYS A 38 -8.12 -33.14 -6.11
CA LYS A 38 -9.28 -32.25 -6.20
C LYS A 38 -9.16 -31.43 -7.48
N GLU A 39 -9.97 -31.75 -8.49
CA GLU A 39 -10.19 -30.86 -9.63
C GLU A 39 -10.69 -29.53 -9.08
N PHE A 40 -9.92 -28.46 -9.28
CA PHE A 40 -10.39 -27.12 -8.97
C PHE A 40 -11.18 -26.63 -10.17
N ASN A 41 -12.49 -26.88 -10.13
CA ASN A 41 -13.43 -26.36 -11.10
C ASN A 41 -13.59 -24.85 -10.85
N LEU A 42 -13.04 -24.03 -11.75
CA LEU A 42 -13.12 -22.56 -11.70
C LEU A 42 -14.51 -21.99 -12.06
N ASN A 43 -15.53 -22.85 -12.19
CA ASN A 43 -16.95 -22.44 -12.25
C ASN A 43 -17.67 -22.78 -10.93
N SER A 44 -17.01 -22.56 -9.81
CA SER A 44 -17.67 -22.48 -8.51
C SER A 44 -17.86 -21.02 -8.14
N GLU A 45 -18.91 -20.42 -8.71
CA GLU A 45 -19.64 -19.38 -7.99
C GLU A 45 -19.98 -19.94 -6.61
N PRO A 46 -19.60 -19.29 -5.49
CA PRO A 46 -20.13 -19.64 -4.19
C PRO A 46 -21.58 -19.17 -4.17
N ASN A 47 -22.45 -20.02 -4.71
CA ASN A 47 -23.89 -19.98 -4.48
C ASN A 47 -24.15 -20.57 -3.09
N ASP A 48 -23.68 -19.89 -2.06
CA ASP A 48 -24.36 -19.92 -0.76
C ASP A 48 -24.88 -18.51 -0.51
N SER A 49 -26.01 -18.29 -1.15
CA SER A 49 -27.02 -17.31 -0.79
C SER A 49 -27.52 -17.58 0.63
N SER A 50 -26.68 -17.37 1.65
CA SER A 50 -27.12 -16.39 2.63
C SER A 50 -26.84 -15.06 1.96
N GLU A 51 -27.88 -14.56 1.29
CA GLU A 51 -28.12 -13.13 1.16
C GLU A 51 -27.40 -12.42 2.30
N TYR A 52 -26.25 -11.80 2.03
CA TYR A 52 -25.81 -10.73 2.89
C TYR A 52 -26.88 -9.69 2.66
N LYS A 53 -27.97 -9.80 3.43
CA LYS A 53 -29.02 -8.80 3.50
C LYS A 53 -28.20 -7.55 3.78
N PRO A 54 -28.09 -6.62 2.82
CA PRO A 54 -27.70 -5.28 3.20
C PRO A 54 -28.77 -5.00 4.25
N LYS A 55 -28.37 -4.94 5.52
CA LYS A 55 -29.22 -4.25 6.46
C LYS A 55 -29.36 -2.92 5.76
N ASP A 56 -30.54 -2.66 5.24
CA ASP A 56 -31.34 -1.46 5.45
C ASP A 56 -30.91 -0.76 6.76
N ILE A 57 -29.62 -0.42 6.82
CA ILE A 57 -29.06 0.81 7.30
C ILE A 57 -29.35 1.69 6.10
N GLU A 58 -30.64 2.02 5.99
CA GLU A 58 -31.09 3.40 5.96
C GLU A 58 -29.87 4.31 5.94
N GLN A 59 -29.66 5.00 4.82
CA GLN A 59 -28.67 6.05 4.67
C GLN A 59 -28.54 6.73 6.02
N THR A 60 -27.57 6.28 6.82
CA THR A 60 -27.30 6.94 8.07
C THR A 60 -26.63 8.14 7.49
N GLU A 61 -27.34 9.26 7.54
CA GLU A 61 -26.70 10.54 7.73
C GLU A 61 -25.42 10.22 8.49
N TYR A 62 -24.29 10.32 7.80
CA TYR A 62 -23.01 10.33 8.48
C TYR A 62 -23.12 11.62 9.29
N ASP A 63 -23.61 11.51 10.51
CA ASP A 63 -23.59 12.55 11.49
C ASP A 63 -22.13 12.98 11.55
N GLU A 64 -21.86 14.19 11.06
CA GLU A 64 -20.51 14.72 10.85
C GLU A 64 -19.71 14.89 12.17
N GLU A 65 -20.23 14.36 13.26
CA GLU A 65 -19.67 14.28 14.60
C GLU A 65 -19.02 12.91 14.89
N GLY A 66 -18.50 12.24 13.86
CA GLY A 66 -17.81 10.96 14.00
C GLY A 66 -16.68 11.02 15.03
N TRP A 67 -16.90 10.38 16.19
CA TRP A 67 -15.94 10.05 17.25
C TRP A 67 -14.77 11.05 17.40
N LEU A 68 -15.07 12.33 17.60
CA LEU A 68 -14.06 13.35 17.89
C LEU A 68 -13.64 13.27 19.36
N MET A 69 -12.70 12.38 19.65
CA MET A 69 -12.11 12.25 20.97
C MET A 69 -11.25 13.47 21.32
N GLU A 70 -11.09 13.79 22.60
CA GLU A 70 -10.21 14.88 23.02
C GLU A 70 -8.73 14.54 22.78
N LEU A 71 -7.90 15.56 22.51
CA LEU A 71 -6.46 15.37 22.38
C LEU A 71 -5.84 15.09 23.77
N ASN A 72 -5.66 13.82 24.08
CA ASN A 72 -4.95 13.34 25.26
C ASN A 72 -4.06 12.14 24.90
N THR A 73 -3.12 11.81 25.78
CA THR A 73 -2.15 10.72 25.57
C THR A 73 -2.83 9.38 25.28
N LYS A 74 -3.89 9.06 26.04
CA LYS A 74 -4.61 7.79 25.94
C LYS A 74 -5.28 7.62 24.58
N ASN A 75 -6.00 8.65 24.12
CA ASN A 75 -6.71 8.62 22.85
C ASN A 75 -5.73 8.57 21.67
N VAL A 76 -4.58 9.25 21.77
CA VAL A 76 -3.51 9.14 20.77
C VAL A 76 -2.93 7.73 20.74
N GLU A 77 -2.74 7.10 21.89
CA GLU A 77 -2.30 5.70 21.99
C GLU A 77 -3.32 4.74 21.38
N ASP A 78 -4.61 4.94 21.66
CA ASP A 78 -5.71 4.15 21.08
C ASP A 78 -5.70 4.25 19.54
N VAL A 79 -5.48 5.44 18.97
CA VAL A 79 -5.32 5.63 17.52
C VAL A 79 -4.08 4.93 16.99
N PHE A 80 -2.96 4.96 17.72
CA PHE A 80 -1.73 4.26 17.31
C PHE A 80 -1.89 2.74 17.34
N ASP A 81 -2.70 2.19 18.22
CA ASP A 81 -3.01 0.75 18.27
C ASP A 81 -3.74 0.27 17.02
N LEU A 82 -4.51 1.13 16.34
CA LEU A 82 -5.11 0.83 15.04
C LEU A 82 -4.08 0.78 13.90
N ILE A 83 -3.01 1.57 14.01
CA ILE A 83 -1.98 1.72 12.97
C ILE A 83 -0.85 0.68 13.12
N ARG A 84 -0.54 0.27 14.36
CA ARG A 84 0.53 -0.68 14.69
C ARG A 84 0.52 -1.98 13.88
N PRO A 85 -0.63 -2.64 13.60
CA PRO A 85 -0.64 -3.85 12.78
C PRO A 85 -0.10 -3.62 11.37
N GLN A 86 -0.40 -2.46 10.78
CA GLN A 86 0.09 -2.09 9.44
C GLN A 86 1.60 -1.84 9.47
N LEU A 87 2.10 -1.11 10.47
CA LEU A 87 3.54 -0.84 10.62
C LEU A 87 4.34 -2.11 10.95
N SER A 88 3.77 -2.99 11.78
CA SER A 88 4.39 -4.25 12.17
C SER A 88 4.52 -5.20 10.98
N SER A 89 3.52 -5.22 10.08
CA SER A 89 3.61 -5.97 8.82
C SER A 89 4.77 -5.49 7.93
N ASP A 90 5.12 -4.21 8.00
CA ASP A 90 6.27 -3.62 7.31
C ASP A 90 7.60 -3.77 8.09
N GLY A 91 7.58 -4.47 9.23
CA GLY A 91 8.74 -4.71 10.08
C GLY A 91 9.16 -3.49 10.92
N GLY A 92 8.24 -2.56 11.16
CA GLY A 92 8.48 -1.35 11.95
C GLY A 92 7.47 -1.13 13.07
N GLY A 93 7.47 0.08 13.61
CA GLY A 93 6.54 0.48 14.67
C GLY A 93 6.60 1.96 14.98
N ILE A 94 5.73 2.39 15.89
CA ILE A 94 5.58 3.78 16.33
C ILE A 94 5.43 3.84 17.86
N ASN A 95 6.15 4.79 18.45
CA ASN A 95 6.06 5.14 19.86
C ASN A 95 5.74 6.63 20.02
N LEU A 96 4.82 6.94 20.93
CA LEU A 96 4.53 8.30 21.35
C LEU A 96 5.64 8.81 22.28
N CYS A 97 6.19 9.99 22.02
CA CYS A 97 7.21 10.62 22.88
C CYS A 97 6.60 11.69 23.78
N LYS A 98 5.89 12.65 23.18
CA LYS A 98 5.23 13.75 23.91
C LYS A 98 4.17 14.41 23.03
N ILE A 99 3.23 15.09 23.68
CA ILE A 99 2.24 15.94 23.04
C ILE A 99 2.48 17.37 23.56
N VAL A 100 2.61 18.33 22.65
CA VAL A 100 2.77 19.75 22.97
C VAL A 100 1.78 20.53 22.13
N ASP A 101 0.75 21.10 22.77
CA ASP A 101 -0.36 21.78 22.10
C ASP A 101 -1.00 20.87 21.03
N ASN A 102 -0.80 21.18 19.75
CA ASN A 102 -1.32 20.43 18.60
C ASN A 102 -0.23 19.59 17.91
N GLU A 103 0.98 19.54 18.48
CA GLU A 103 2.12 18.82 17.94
C GLU A 103 2.34 17.50 18.69
N ILE A 104 2.28 16.40 17.95
CA ILE A 104 2.51 15.06 18.48
C ILE A 104 3.90 14.61 18.05
N TYR A 105 4.78 14.42 19.03
CA TYR A 105 6.14 13.97 18.82
C TYR A 105 6.18 12.46 18.90
N VAL A 106 6.65 11.82 17.84
CA VAL A 106 6.70 10.37 17.71
C VAL A 106 8.10 9.90 17.36
N LYS A 107 8.42 8.67 17.76
CA LYS A 107 9.64 7.97 17.37
C LYS A 107 9.24 6.69 16.62
N PHE A 108 9.74 6.55 15.40
CA PHE A 108 9.61 5.30 14.66
C PHE A 108 10.57 4.25 15.19
N THR A 109 10.21 2.98 15.02
CA THR A 109 11.04 1.82 15.42
C THR A 109 11.13 0.81 14.26
N GLY A 110 12.13 -0.09 14.34
CA GLY A 110 12.36 -1.13 13.34
C GLY A 110 12.75 -0.59 11.95
N SER A 111 12.22 -1.20 10.89
CA SER A 111 12.50 -0.84 9.49
C SER A 111 12.07 0.58 9.10
N CYS A 112 11.26 1.24 9.92
CA CYS A 112 10.80 2.62 9.69
C CYS A 112 11.84 3.68 10.11
N VAL A 113 12.89 3.30 10.85
CA VAL A 113 13.91 4.24 11.33
C VAL A 113 14.88 4.64 10.21
N GLY A 114 15.14 5.94 10.07
CA GLY A 114 16.19 6.44 9.18
C GLY A 114 15.91 6.32 7.68
N CYS A 115 14.70 5.92 7.27
CA CYS A 115 14.31 5.86 5.86
C CYS A 115 13.67 7.20 5.42
N PRO A 116 14.39 8.06 4.68
CA PRO A 116 13.87 9.38 4.29
C PRO A 116 12.69 9.29 3.33
N TYR A 117 12.58 8.19 2.57
CA TYR A 117 11.47 7.98 1.65
C TYR A 117 10.17 7.61 2.36
N ARG A 118 10.25 6.83 3.46
CA ARG A 118 9.06 6.36 4.18
C ARG A 118 8.60 7.33 5.25
N SER A 119 9.47 8.19 5.78
CA SER A 119 9.12 9.11 6.86
C SER A 119 7.98 10.08 6.49
N THR A 120 7.92 10.53 5.24
CA THR A 120 6.88 11.46 4.77
C THR A 120 5.52 10.77 4.68
N THR A 121 5.43 9.66 3.94
CA THR A 121 4.17 8.92 3.77
C THR A 121 3.63 8.37 5.10
N LEU A 122 4.51 7.90 5.98
CA LEU A 122 4.09 7.42 7.30
C LEU A 122 3.56 8.56 8.18
N LYS A 123 4.20 9.73 8.14
CA LYS A 123 3.72 10.92 8.83
C LYS A 123 2.31 11.28 8.36
N GLU A 124 2.09 11.35 7.05
CA GLU A 124 0.77 11.67 6.46
C GLU A 124 -0.30 10.64 6.85
N LEU A 125 0.05 9.35 6.84
CA LEU A 125 -0.84 8.28 7.29
C LEU A 125 -1.29 8.49 8.74
N ILE A 126 -0.35 8.81 9.63
CA ILE A 126 -0.65 9.03 11.05
C ILE A 126 -1.50 10.29 11.22
N GLU A 127 -1.14 11.40 10.58
CA GLU A 127 -1.91 12.65 10.63
C GLU A 127 -3.34 12.45 10.14
N SER A 128 -3.54 11.74 9.03
CA SER A 128 -4.87 11.44 8.49
C SER A 128 -5.72 10.63 9.47
N ASN A 129 -5.14 9.65 10.17
CA ASN A 129 -5.87 8.88 11.17
C ASN A 129 -6.18 9.73 12.42
N LEU A 130 -5.23 10.53 12.89
CA LEU A 130 -5.45 11.39 14.05
C LEU A 130 -6.57 12.41 13.82
N VAL A 131 -6.62 13.05 12.64
CA VAL A 131 -7.67 14.02 12.30
C VAL A 131 -9.06 13.37 12.20
N LYS A 132 -9.13 12.07 11.85
CA LYS A 132 -10.41 11.33 11.81
C LYS A 132 -10.97 11.00 13.18
N PHE A 133 -10.12 10.83 14.20
CA PHE A 133 -10.53 10.33 15.51
C PHE A 133 -10.37 11.34 16.65
N ILE A 134 -9.63 12.43 16.44
CA ILE A 134 -9.26 13.38 17.49
C ILE A 134 -9.65 14.80 17.11
N LYS A 135 -10.33 15.49 18.03
CA LYS A 135 -10.67 16.90 17.93
C LYS A 135 -9.46 17.77 18.16
N SER A 136 -9.21 18.69 17.22
CA SER A 136 -8.22 19.74 17.45
C SER A 136 -8.69 20.72 18.53
N PRO A 137 -7.89 20.97 19.58
CA PRO A 137 -8.29 21.87 20.67
C PRO A 137 -8.19 23.37 20.33
N ASN A 138 -7.53 23.76 19.22
CA ASN A 138 -7.07 25.15 19.02
C ASN A 138 -7.25 25.67 17.57
N GLU A 139 -8.22 25.13 16.82
CA GLU A 139 -8.48 25.40 15.39
C GLU A 139 -7.32 25.08 14.41
N ASN A 140 -6.10 24.90 14.93
CA ASN A 140 -4.92 24.52 14.18
C ASN A 140 -4.91 23.01 13.86
N PRO A 141 -4.41 22.57 12.70
CA PRO A 141 -4.34 21.15 12.36
C PRO A 141 -3.38 20.39 13.30
N ILE A 142 -3.73 19.14 13.61
CA ILE A 142 -2.84 18.23 14.35
C ILE A 142 -1.63 17.94 13.46
N THR A 143 -0.43 18.20 13.98
CA THR A 143 0.82 18.01 13.24
C THR A 143 1.67 16.95 13.94
N VAL A 144 2.25 16.03 13.16
CA VAL A 144 3.14 15.00 13.67
C VAL A 144 4.59 15.37 13.40
N LYS A 145 5.42 15.31 14.44
CA LYS A 145 6.88 15.55 14.37
C LYS A 145 7.63 14.28 14.72
N VAL A 146 8.47 13.83 13.80
CA VAL A 146 9.32 12.66 14.01
C VAL A 146 10.57 13.11 14.74
N VAL A 147 10.83 12.54 15.92
CA VAL A 147 12.08 12.75 16.66
C VAL A 147 13.15 11.87 16.02
N GLN A 148 14.12 12.47 15.33
CA GLN A 148 15.29 11.76 14.83
C GLN A 148 16.41 11.85 15.85
N GLU A 149 16.90 10.70 16.31
CA GLU A 149 18.20 10.62 16.98
C GLU A 149 19.26 10.77 15.90
N ASN A 150 19.97 11.89 15.93
CA ASN A 150 21.15 12.15 15.10
C ASN A 150 22.40 11.61 15.80
#